data_AF-A0A4R7G0T7-F1
#
_entry.id   AF-A0A4R7G0T7-F1
#
_cell.length_a   1.000
_cell.length_b   1.000
_cell.length_c   1.000
_cell.angle_alpha   90.00
_cell.angle_beta   90.00
_cell.angle_gamma   90.00
#
_symmetry.space_group_name_H-M   'P 1'
#
loop_
_entity.id
_entity.type
_entity.pdbx_description
1 polymer ?
#
loop_
_entity_poly.entity_id
_entity_poly.type
_entity_poly.pdbx_seq_one_letter_code
_entity_poly.pdbx_strand_id
1 'polypeptide(L)'
;MASIARTTGRIFLGSALTFAGVSHLAWAREEFRAQVPESIPLDPDTTVLASGVAEIGLGTALLFSREHRPLVGKAAGVFFAAVFPGNIAQYVHKRDGFGLDTDRKRLVRLFFQPALVGLAVWSTRRAS
;
A
#
# COMPACT_ATOMS: atom_id res chain seq x y z
N MET A 1 -12.95 -12.20 20.48
CA MET A 1 -11.81 -12.75 19.69
C MET A 1 -11.90 -12.22 18.27
N ALA A 2 -10.79 -11.88 17.61
CA ALA A 2 -10.85 -11.50 16.19
C ALA A 2 -11.21 -12.74 15.36
N SER A 3 -12.12 -12.61 14.40
CA SER A 3 -12.43 -13.73 13.50
C SER A 3 -11.17 -14.15 12.73
N ILE A 4 -11.07 -15.43 12.37
CA ILE A 4 -9.98 -15.95 11.54
C ILE A 4 -9.83 -15.09 10.28
N ALA A 5 -10.94 -14.76 9.62
CA ALA A 5 -10.95 -13.91 8.43
C ALA A 5 -10.35 -12.51 8.65
N ARG A 6 -10.67 -11.83 9.76
CA ARG A 6 -10.05 -10.53 10.09
C ARG A 6 -8.55 -10.67 10.37
N THR A 7 -8.16 -11.74 11.06
CA THR A 7 -6.74 -12.01 11.33
C THR A 7 -5.97 -12.27 10.04
N THR A 8 -6.51 -13.10 9.14
CA THR A 8 -5.93 -13.36 7.82
C THR A 8 -5.80 -12.09 7.00
N GLY A 9 -6.85 -11.26 6.92
CA GLY A 9 -6.80 -9.99 6.18
C GLY A 9 -5.73 -9.05 6.71
N ARG A 10 -5.60 -8.94 8.04
CA ARG A 10 -4.57 -8.11 8.69
C ARG A 10 -3.15 -8.64 8.43
N ILE A 11 -2.95 -9.96 8.51
CA ILE A 11 -1.66 -10.59 8.23
C ILE A 11 -1.28 -10.39 6.76
N PHE A 12 -2.22 -10.63 5.84
CA PHE A 12 -2.02 -10.40 4.42
C PHE A 12 -1.59 -8.96 4.13
N LEU A 13 -2.34 -7.97 4.63
CA LEU A 13 -2.00 -6.56 4.42
C LEU A 13 -0.66 -6.18 5.05
N GLY A 14 -0.39 -6.65 6.26
CA GLY A 14 0.86 -6.38 6.95
C GLY A 14 2.06 -6.92 6.18
N SER A 15 1.99 -8.18 5.75
CA SER A 15 3.04 -8.81 4.95
C SER A 15 3.20 -8.15 3.58
N ALA A 16 2.10 -7.81 2.90
CA ALA A 16 2.14 -7.17 1.58
C ALA A 16 2.79 -5.77 1.64
N LEU A 17 2.45 -4.95 2.64
CA LEU A 17 3.06 -3.64 2.85
C LEU A 17 4.55 -3.77 3.22
N THR A 18 4.90 -4.66 4.15
CA THR A 18 6.31 -4.87 4.50
C THR A 18 7.12 -5.35 3.30
N PHE A 19 6.58 -6.28 2.50
CA PHE A 19 7.24 -6.76 1.29
C PHE A 19 7.41 -5.64 0.25
N ALA A 20 6.37 -4.85 0.00
CA ALA A 20 6.44 -3.70 -0.89
C ALA A 20 7.49 -2.69 -0.42
N GLY A 21 7.49 -2.32 0.87
CA GLY A 21 8.46 -1.37 1.40
C GLY A 21 9.89 -1.89 1.31
N VAL A 22 10.14 -3.16 1.59
CA VAL A 22 11.46 -3.76 1.40
C VAL A 22 11.89 -3.73 -0.08
N SER A 23 10.97 -3.97 -1.03
CA SER A 23 11.31 -3.94 -2.45
C SER A 23 11.65 -2.53 -2.95
N HIS A 24 11.04 -1.46 -2.40
CA HIS A 24 11.44 -0.07 -2.65
C HIS A 24 12.91 0.17 -2.29
N LEU A 25 13.37 -0.40 -1.16
CA LEU A 25 14.73 -0.20 -0.66
C LEU A 25 15.75 -1.11 -1.34
N ALA A 26 15.31 -2.25 -1.87
CA ALA A 26 16.19 -3.28 -2.40
C ALA A 26 16.20 -3.32 -3.93
N TRP A 27 15.32 -4.12 -4.56
CA TRP A 27 15.45 -4.48 -5.97
C TRP A 27 14.52 -3.73 -6.93
N ALA A 28 13.44 -3.12 -6.43
CA ALA A 28 12.41 -2.51 -7.27
C ALA A 28 12.48 -0.98 -7.32
N ARG A 29 13.53 -0.39 -6.73
CA ARG A 29 13.68 1.06 -6.55
C ARG A 29 13.51 1.87 -7.85
N GLU A 30 14.19 1.47 -8.93
CA GLU A 30 14.09 2.15 -10.23
C GLU A 30 12.67 2.08 -10.81
N GLU A 31 12.03 0.93 -10.70
CA GLU A 31 10.68 0.71 -11.21
C GLU A 31 9.65 1.58 -10.45
N PHE A 32 9.82 1.74 -9.13
CA PHE A 32 9.02 2.66 -8.33
C PHE A 32 9.27 4.13 -8.67
N ARG A 33 10.51 4.55 -8.91
CA ARG A 33 10.84 5.94 -9.29
C ARG A 33 10.10 6.33 -10.57
N ALA A 34 10.02 5.43 -11.54
CA ALA A 34 9.25 5.66 -12.77
C ALA A 34 7.74 5.89 -12.52
N GLN A 35 7.19 5.39 -11.40
CA GLN A 35 5.78 5.57 -11.07
C GLN A 35 5.49 6.84 -10.27
N VAL A 36 6.50 7.58 -9.80
CA VAL A 36 6.27 8.81 -9.02
C VAL A 36 5.60 9.87 -9.91
N PRO A 37 4.44 10.42 -9.53
CA PRO A 37 3.79 11.49 -10.28
C PRO A 37 4.60 12.79 -10.24
N GLU A 38 4.58 13.55 -11.33
CA GLU A 38 5.24 14.87 -11.40
C GLU A 38 4.65 15.91 -10.44
N SER A 39 3.43 15.66 -9.94
CA SER A 39 2.78 16.51 -8.93
C SER A 39 3.39 16.40 -7.53
N ILE A 40 4.26 15.41 -7.27
CA ILE A 40 4.97 15.29 -6.01
C ILE A 40 6.19 16.22 -6.03
N PRO A 41 6.27 17.21 -5.12
CA PRO A 41 7.32 18.25 -5.15
C PRO A 41 8.66 17.79 -4.58
N LEU A 42 8.88 16.48 -4.48
CA LEU A 42 10.10 15.87 -3.96
C LEU A 42 10.80 15.14 -5.09
N ASP A 43 12.11 14.97 -4.94
CA ASP A 43 12.88 14.08 -5.79
C ASP A 43 12.25 12.66 -5.79
N PRO A 44 12.11 12.00 -6.96
CA PRO A 44 11.46 10.70 -7.06
C PRO A 44 12.10 9.63 -6.17
N ASP A 45 13.42 9.64 -6.05
CA ASP A 45 14.14 8.67 -5.24
C ASP A 45 13.87 8.85 -3.75
N THR A 46 13.89 10.10 -3.29
CA THR A 46 13.52 10.47 -1.92
C THR A 46 12.08 10.03 -1.61
N THR A 47 11.15 10.25 -2.55
CA THR A 47 9.74 9.83 -2.42
C THR A 47 9.63 8.32 -2.23
N VAL A 48 10.34 7.53 -3.05
CA VAL A 48 10.35 6.06 -3.03
C VAL A 48 10.95 5.50 -1.74
N LEU A 49 12.05 6.07 -1.25
CA LEU A 49 12.64 5.64 0.03
C LEU A 49 11.74 5.97 1.22
N ALA A 50 11.18 7.18 1.24
CA ALA A 50 10.28 7.60 2.31
C ALA A 50 9.01 6.76 2.37
N SER A 51 8.40 6.45 1.21
CA SER A 51 7.25 5.55 1.14
C SER A 51 7.63 4.15 1.59
N GLY A 52 8.78 3.61 1.16
CA GLY A 52 9.22 2.27 1.55
C GLY A 52 9.40 2.10 3.06
N VAL A 53 9.99 3.09 3.74
CA VAL A 53 10.10 3.10 5.21
C VAL A 53 8.73 3.17 5.87
N ALA A 54 7.83 4.02 5.37
CA ALA A 54 6.47 4.14 5.87
C ALA A 54 5.69 2.82 5.74
N GLU A 55 5.82 2.13 4.60
CA GLU A 55 5.18 0.83 4.34
C GLU A 55 5.71 -0.26 5.26
N ILE A 56 7.03 -0.35 5.49
CA ILE A 56 7.62 -1.30 6.44
C ILE A 56 7.09 -1.05 7.85
N GLY A 57 7.09 0.22 8.30
CA GLY A 57 6.60 0.60 9.62
C GLY A 57 5.13 0.26 9.81
N LEU A 58 4.30 0.60 8.83
CA LEU A 58 2.86 0.36 8.85
C LEU A 58 2.53 -1.15 8.73
N GLY A 59 3.23 -1.88 7.87
CA GLY A 59 3.09 -3.32 7.70
C GLY A 59 3.45 -4.08 8.98
N THR A 60 4.56 -3.71 9.61
CA THR A 60 4.98 -4.22 10.92
C THR A 60 3.94 -3.90 12.00
N ALA A 61 3.42 -2.67 12.03
CA ALA A 61 2.37 -2.29 12.97
C ALA A 61 1.09 -3.12 12.76
N LEU A 62 0.69 -3.40 11.52
CA LEU A 62 -0.46 -4.26 11.22
C LEU A 62 -0.25 -5.68 11.75
N LEU A 63 0.95 -6.24 11.60
CA LEU A 63 1.29 -7.59 12.06
C LEU A 63 1.28 -7.70 13.59
N PHE A 64 1.94 -6.77 14.28
CA PHE A 64 2.30 -6.95 15.68
C PHE A 64 1.48 -6.12 16.67
N SER A 65 0.82 -5.04 16.24
CA SER A 65 0.00 -4.22 17.16
C SER A 65 -1.17 -5.02 17.72
N ARG A 66 -1.37 -4.94 19.04
CA ARG A 66 -2.48 -5.58 19.76
C ARG A 66 -3.50 -4.55 20.21
N GLU A 67 -3.05 -3.51 20.89
CA GLU A 67 -3.90 -2.50 21.53
C GLU A 67 -4.44 -1.45 20.54
N HIS A 68 -3.58 -1.00 19.62
CA HIS A 68 -3.87 0.10 18.70
C HIS A 68 -4.33 -0.37 17.31
N ARG A 69 -4.78 -1.62 17.16
CA ARG A 69 -5.20 -2.18 15.86
C ARG A 69 -6.14 -1.25 15.09
N PRO A 70 -7.23 -0.68 15.66
CA PRO A 70 -8.13 0.18 14.90
C PRO A 70 -7.45 1.45 14.39
N LEU A 71 -6.50 2.01 15.16
CA LEU A 71 -5.73 3.19 14.73
C LEU A 71 -4.80 2.83 13.57
N VAL A 72 -4.07 1.72 13.68
CA VAL A 72 -3.16 1.23 12.64
C VAL A 72 -3.92 0.95 11.34
N GLY A 73 -5.10 0.32 11.40
CA GLY A 73 -5.89 0.05 10.19
C GLY A 73 -6.45 1.31 9.54
N LYS A 74 -6.83 2.32 10.33
CA LYS A 74 -7.19 3.65 9.78
C LYS A 74 -5.99 4.32 9.12
N ALA A 75 -4.82 4.30 9.77
CA ALA A 75 -3.60 4.84 9.21
C ALA A 75 -3.24 4.15 7.88
N ALA A 76 -3.37 2.82 7.81
CA ALA A 76 -3.16 2.07 6.58
C ALA A 76 -4.18 2.41 5.50
N GLY A 77 -5.46 2.58 5.86
CA GLY A 77 -6.49 3.05 4.93
C GLY A 77 -6.17 4.44 4.36
N VAL A 78 -5.75 5.38 5.20
CA VAL A 78 -5.32 6.72 4.76
C VAL A 78 -4.09 6.64 3.86
N PHE A 79 -3.11 5.81 4.22
CA PHE A 79 -1.91 5.60 3.43
C PHE A 79 -2.25 5.04 2.04
N PHE A 80 -3.09 4.01 1.95
CA PHE A 80 -3.57 3.50 0.67
C PHE A 80 -4.32 4.57 -0.14
N ALA A 81 -5.16 5.40 0.49
CA ALA A 81 -5.81 6.50 -0.21
C ALA A 81 -4.79 7.52 -0.76
N ALA A 82 -3.73 7.83 0.01
CA ALA A 82 -2.67 8.75 -0.40
C ALA A 82 -1.80 8.23 -1.55
N VAL A 83 -1.64 6.91 -1.69
CA VAL A 83 -0.94 6.27 -2.82
C VAL A 83 -1.80 6.23 -4.09
N PHE A 84 -3.13 6.34 -3.97
CA PHE A 84 -4.07 6.17 -5.08
C PHE A 84 -3.83 7.11 -6.28
N PRO A 85 -3.51 8.42 -6.10
CA PRO A 85 -3.14 9.30 -7.21
C PRO A 85 -1.98 8.76 -8.05
N GLY A 86 -1.01 8.07 -7.44
CA GLY A 86 0.08 7.41 -8.16
C GLY A 86 -0.41 6.29 -9.07
N ASN A 87 -1.34 5.45 -8.60
CA ASN A 87 -1.94 4.41 -9.43
C ASN A 87 -2.78 4.99 -10.60
N ILE A 88 -3.47 6.11 -10.35
CA ILE A 88 -4.22 6.82 -11.40
C ILE A 88 -3.25 7.40 -12.43
N ALA A 89 -2.17 8.05 -12.00
CA ALA A 89 -1.14 8.57 -12.88
C ALA A 89 -0.50 7.45 -13.72
N GLN A 90 -0.22 6.29 -13.11
CA GLN A 90 0.26 5.12 -13.84
C GLN A 90 -0.72 4.69 -14.94
N TYR A 91 -2.03 4.67 -14.66
CA TYR A 91 -3.07 4.35 -15.65
C TYR A 91 -3.15 5.38 -16.78
N VAL A 92 -3.24 6.67 -16.44
CA VAL A 92 -3.38 7.77 -17.40
C VAL A 92 -2.17 7.89 -18.31
N HIS A 93 -0.96 7.78 -17.76
CA HIS A 93 0.29 7.90 -18.49
C HIS A 93 0.81 6.57 -19.03
N LYS A 94 0.06 5.48 -18.84
CA LYS A 94 0.36 4.13 -19.35
C LYS A 94 1.76 3.62 -18.98
N ARG A 95 2.26 3.98 -17.80
CA ARG A 95 3.63 3.66 -17.36
C ARG A 95 3.76 2.19 -16.98
N ASP A 96 4.56 1.44 -17.73
CA ASP A 96 4.86 0.04 -17.43
C ASP A 96 5.55 -0.13 -16.07
N GLY A 97 5.22 -1.23 -15.39
CA GLY A 97 5.86 -1.60 -14.14
C GLY A 97 5.09 -2.64 -13.34
N PHE A 98 5.79 -3.48 -12.57
CA PHE A 98 5.25 -4.53 -11.71
C PHE A 98 4.38 -5.56 -12.45
N GLY A 99 4.76 -5.88 -13.70
CA GLY A 99 3.99 -6.76 -14.58
C GLY A 99 2.67 -6.16 -15.10
N LEU A 100 2.42 -4.86 -14.83
CA LEU A 100 1.33 -4.09 -15.42
C LEU A 100 1.83 -3.49 -16.74
N ASP A 101 1.55 -4.19 -17.83
CA ASP A 101 2.01 -3.92 -19.20
C ASP A 101 0.85 -3.61 -20.16
N THR A 102 -0.38 -3.54 -19.63
CA THR A 102 -1.60 -3.31 -20.41
C THR A 102 -2.56 -2.39 -19.66
N ASP A 103 -3.33 -1.61 -20.42
CA ASP A 103 -4.35 -0.69 -19.88
C ASP A 103 -5.38 -1.45 -19.01
N ARG A 104 -5.72 -2.69 -19.38
CA ARG A 104 -6.63 -3.55 -18.60
C ARG A 104 -6.07 -3.88 -17.22
N LYS A 105 -4.80 -4.31 -17.13
CA LYS A 105 -4.17 -4.64 -15.84
C LYS A 105 -4.11 -3.41 -14.92
N ARG A 106 -3.77 -2.24 -15.46
CA ARG A 106 -3.77 -0.98 -14.71
C ARG A 106 -5.15 -0.57 -14.23
N LEU A 107 -6.18 -0.68 -15.09
CA LEU A 107 -7.56 -0.37 -14.71
C LEU A 107 -8.05 -1.27 -13.58
N VAL A 108 -7.80 -2.58 -13.66
CA VAL A 108 -8.14 -3.54 -12.61
C VAL A 108 -7.46 -3.17 -11.28
N ARG A 109 -6.20 -2.73 -11.31
CA ARG A 109 -5.47 -2.28 -10.12
C ARG A 109 -6.18 -1.14 -9.38
N LEU A 110 -6.88 -0.25 -10.09
CA LEU A 110 -7.59 0.87 -9.45
C LEU A 110 -8.71 0.38 -8.52
N PHE A 111 -9.41 -0.72 -8.85
CA PHE A 111 -10.46 -1.29 -8.01
C PHE A 111 -9.93 -1.98 -6.77
N PHE A 112 -8.68 -2.45 -6.78
CA PHE A 112 -8.07 -3.01 -5.57
C PHE A 112 -7.82 -1.95 -4.50
N GLN A 113 -7.58 -0.68 -4.87
CA GLN A 113 -7.29 0.35 -3.88
C GLN A 113 -8.41 0.56 -2.85
N PRO A 114 -9.68 0.81 -3.23
CA PRO A 114 -10.77 0.92 -2.26
C PRO A 114 -11.00 -0.39 -1.49
N ALA A 115 -10.76 -1.55 -2.12
CA ALA A 115 -10.84 -2.85 -1.44
C ALA A 115 -9.77 -2.98 -0.34
N LEU A 116 -8.52 -2.54 -0.59
CA LEU A 116 -7.43 -2.54 0.39
C LEU A 116 -7.73 -1.59 1.56
N VAL A 117 -8.28 -0.40 1.29
CA VAL A 117 -8.75 0.54 2.33
C VAL A 117 -9.81 -0.11 3.20
N GLY A 118 -10.84 -0.71 2.58
CA GLY A 118 -11.90 -1.42 3.28
C GLY A 118 -11.36 -2.58 4.13
N LEU A 119 -10.45 -3.38 3.57
CA LEU A 119 -9.82 -4.51 4.25
C LEU A 119 -8.99 -4.05 5.45
N ALA A 120 -8.24 -2.94 5.34
CA ALA A 120 -7.42 -2.40 6.41
C ALA A 120 -8.28 -1.96 7.60
N VAL A 121 -9.34 -1.21 7.34
CA VAL A 121 -10.26 -0.74 8.38
C VAL A 121 -11.06 -1.90 8.97
N TRP A 122 -11.55 -2.82 8.15
CA TRP A 122 -12.38 -3.94 8.61
C TRP A 122 -11.59 -4.99 9.41
N SER A 123 -10.40 -5.38 8.95
CA SER A 123 -9.56 -6.43 9.57
C SER A 123 -9.02 -6.03 10.94
N THR A 124 -9.04 -4.74 11.26
CA THR A 124 -8.52 -4.17 12.50
C THR A 124 -9.58 -3.67 13.48
N ARG A 125 -10.88 -3.80 13.15
CA ARG A 125 -11.97 -3.44 14.06
C ARG A 125 -11.95 -4.31 15.32
N ARG A 126 -12.24 -3.70 16.47
CA ARG A 126 -12.50 -4.44 17.71
C ARG A 126 -13.75 -5.31 17.50
N ALA A 127 -13.78 -6.47 18.17
CA ALA A 127 -15.03 -7.21 18.30
C ALA A 127 -15.92 -6.37 19.23
N SER A 128 -17.07 -5.96 18.71
CA SER A 128 -18.17 -5.41 19.52
C SER A 128 -18.78 -6.53 20.35
#